data_AF-A0A7Y2SLT3-F1
#
_entry.id   AF-A0A7Y2SLT3-F1
#
_cell.length_a   1.000
_cell.length_b   1.000
_cell.length_c   1.000
_cell.angle_alpha   90.00
_cell.angle_beta   90.00
_cell.angle_gamma   90.00
#
_symmetry.space_group_name_H-M   'P 1'
#
loop_
_entity.id
_entity.type
_entity.pdbx_description
1 polymer ?
#
loop_
_entity_poly.entity_id
_entity_poly.type
_entity_poly.pdbx_seq_one_letter_code
_entity_poly.pdbx_strand_id
1 'polypeptide(L)'
;MSTYPVRSDHRQMRGSLGGRCRLGQIAWYEEAPALAGVAAVLAATTLDPATDLIVTTGITQPDVPRTISVKGNAASCAGDVVIVGADANNRTLTATLALAGTAVVTSLVAFSRISRVELPPRAASGNTVSVGTGAGLGLVHALGADVRLQTIFDGAADLGTLAVDAGDVGKNLFTPAGTLDGTKVLRILYVV
;
A
#
# COMPACT_ATOMS: atom_id res chain seq x y z
N MET A 1 19.83 45.28 15.87
CA MET A 1 20.24 43.93 16.27
C MET A 1 18.97 43.18 16.65
N SER A 2 18.46 42.31 15.77
CA SER A 2 17.19 41.61 15.99
C SER A 2 17.48 40.15 16.32
N THR A 3 17.33 39.81 17.59
CA THR A 3 17.35 38.45 18.12
C THR A 3 15.95 37.85 17.92
N TYR A 4 15.77 37.10 16.84
CA TYR A 4 14.60 36.21 16.69
C TYR A 4 14.95 34.80 17.21
N PRO A 5 14.01 34.11 17.87
CA PRO A 5 14.27 32.86 18.56
C PRO A 5 14.41 31.71 17.55
N VAL A 6 15.48 30.93 17.70
CA VAL A 6 15.71 29.68 16.97
C VAL A 6 14.80 28.60 17.54
N ARG A 7 13.70 28.28 16.85
CA ARG A 7 13.17 26.92 16.91
C ARG A 7 14.10 26.02 16.09
N SER A 8 14.35 24.81 16.59
CA SER A 8 15.29 23.83 16.03
C SER A 8 14.81 23.15 14.73
N ASP A 9 13.59 23.45 14.28
CA ASP A 9 12.95 22.87 13.09
C ASP A 9 13.18 23.69 11.81
N HIS A 10 13.62 24.95 11.90
CA HIS A 10 13.76 25.84 10.75
C HIS A 10 15.23 26.23 10.49
N ARG A 11 15.95 25.46 9.67
CA ARG A 11 17.24 25.90 9.12
C ARG A 11 17.01 26.71 7.84
N GLN A 12 17.24 28.02 7.90
CA GLN A 12 17.36 28.84 6.70
C GLN A 12 18.71 28.53 6.03
N MET A 13 18.68 28.00 4.81
CA MET A 13 19.88 27.91 3.97
C MET A 13 20.05 29.24 3.22
N ARG A 14 21.22 29.88 3.36
CA ARG A 14 21.56 31.06 2.55
C ARG A 14 21.77 30.61 1.10
N GLY A 15 20.90 31.04 0.20
CA GLY A 15 21.13 30.96 -1.25
C GLY A 15 22.24 31.91 -1.70
N SER A 16 22.73 31.73 -2.94
CA SER A 16 23.63 32.66 -3.62
C SER A 16 22.97 34.04 -3.82
N LEU A 17 23.78 35.05 -4.19
CA LEU A 17 23.40 36.46 -4.27
C LEU A 17 22.06 36.65 -5.01
N GLY A 18 20.99 36.99 -4.28
CA GLY A 18 19.64 37.26 -4.83
C GLY A 18 18.66 36.08 -4.86
N GLY A 19 19.10 34.85 -4.55
CA GLY A 19 18.22 33.68 -4.48
C GLY A 19 17.52 33.56 -3.13
N ARG A 20 16.18 33.62 -3.11
CA ARG A 20 15.38 33.18 -1.95
C ARG A 20 15.10 31.69 -2.12
N CYS A 21 15.79 30.84 -1.36
CA CYS A 21 15.42 29.43 -1.23
C CYS A 21 14.40 29.31 -0.08
N ARG A 22 13.20 28.82 -0.36
CA ARG A 22 12.24 28.39 0.68
C ARG A 22 12.39 26.87 0.83
N LEU A 23 12.50 26.41 2.07
CA LEU A 23 12.50 24.97 2.37
C LEU A 23 11.07 24.47 2.13
N GLY A 24 10.80 23.91 0.95
CA GLY A 24 9.47 23.43 0.54
C GLY A 24 9.41 21.92 0.50
N GLN A 25 9.40 21.27 1.68
CA GLN A 25 8.86 19.92 1.78
C GLN A 25 7.81 19.93 2.88
N ILE A 26 6.58 19.55 2.53
CA ILE A 26 5.45 19.55 3.48
C ILE A 26 5.46 18.27 4.33
N ALA A 27 5.96 17.17 3.78
CA ALA A 27 6.07 15.89 4.47
C ALA A 27 7.20 15.03 3.91
N TRP A 28 7.76 14.18 4.78
CA TRP A 28 8.73 13.15 4.47
C TRP A 28 8.12 11.82 4.87
N TYR A 29 8.03 10.88 3.93
CA TYR A 29 7.65 9.50 4.20
C TYR A 29 8.85 8.59 3.94
N GLU A 30 9.15 7.69 4.88
CA GLU A 30 10.26 6.75 4.78
C GLU A 30 9.90 5.42 5.40
N GLU A 31 10.05 4.35 4.62
CA GLU A 31 9.80 2.97 5.05
C GLU A 31 10.78 2.02 4.37
N ALA A 32 10.91 0.81 4.91
CA ALA A 32 11.58 -0.31 4.25
C ALA A 32 10.60 -1.47 4.04
N PRO A 33 9.71 -1.41 3.03
CA PRO A 33 8.67 -2.40 2.84
C PRO A 33 9.25 -3.77 2.47
N ALA A 34 8.71 -4.82 3.06
CA ALA A 34 9.02 -6.20 2.75
C ALA A 34 8.59 -6.59 1.32
N LEU A 35 9.25 -7.59 0.77
CA LEU A 35 8.89 -8.18 -0.52
C LEU A 35 7.41 -8.58 -0.54
N ALA A 36 6.73 -8.30 -1.65
CA ALA A 36 5.35 -8.74 -1.86
C ALA A 36 5.25 -10.27 -1.85
N GLY A 37 4.33 -10.83 -1.06
CA GLY A 37 4.19 -12.27 -0.89
C GLY A 37 2.75 -12.74 -1.07
N VAL A 38 2.54 -13.78 -1.86
CA VAL A 38 1.20 -14.31 -2.26
C VAL A 38 0.38 -14.88 -1.10
N ALA A 39 1.03 -15.22 0.02
CA ALA A 39 0.44 -15.79 1.22
C ALA A 39 0.83 -15.00 2.50
N ALA A 40 1.26 -13.74 2.33
CA ALA A 40 1.79 -12.92 3.42
C ALA A 40 0.72 -12.50 4.45
N VAL A 41 -0.57 -12.49 4.07
CA VAL A 41 -1.68 -12.07 4.93
C VAL A 41 -2.44 -13.28 5.46
N LEU A 42 -2.81 -14.20 4.56
CA LEU A 42 -3.50 -15.43 4.87
C LEU A 42 -2.90 -16.57 4.05
N ALA A 43 -2.46 -17.62 4.74
CA ALA A 43 -1.96 -18.84 4.09
C ALA A 43 -3.04 -19.47 3.19
N ALA A 44 -2.62 -20.36 2.29
CA ALA A 44 -3.56 -21.08 1.42
C ALA A 44 -4.63 -21.80 2.27
N THR A 45 -5.85 -21.29 2.19
CA THR A 45 -6.98 -21.73 3.00
C THR A 45 -7.93 -22.53 2.13
N THR A 46 -8.26 -23.74 2.55
CA THR A 46 -9.23 -24.60 1.85
C THR A 46 -10.62 -23.97 1.87
N LEU A 47 -11.24 -23.87 0.70
CA LEU A 47 -12.57 -23.30 0.55
C LEU A 47 -13.67 -24.29 0.97
N ASP A 48 -14.74 -23.77 1.54
CA ASP A 48 -15.93 -24.55 1.92
C ASP A 48 -16.78 -24.91 0.69
N PRO A 49 -17.40 -26.10 0.60
CA PRO A 49 -18.22 -26.51 -0.54
C PRO A 49 -19.48 -25.70 -0.81
N ALA A 50 -20.06 -25.04 0.19
CA ALA A 50 -21.44 -24.56 0.11
C ALA A 50 -21.62 -23.10 0.52
N THR A 51 -20.73 -22.58 1.35
CA THR A 51 -20.89 -21.25 1.96
C THR A 51 -19.60 -20.44 1.88
N ASP A 52 -19.74 -19.12 1.98
CA ASP A 52 -18.59 -18.23 2.11
C ASP A 52 -17.87 -18.52 3.44
N LEU A 53 -16.56 -18.69 3.36
CA LEU A 53 -15.73 -18.84 4.55
C LEU A 53 -15.33 -17.47 5.07
N ILE A 54 -15.79 -17.15 6.28
CA ILE A 54 -15.47 -15.89 6.96
C ILE A 54 -14.26 -16.09 7.87
N VAL A 55 -13.16 -15.45 7.53
CA VAL A 55 -11.90 -15.48 8.30
C VAL A 55 -11.74 -14.18 9.07
N THR A 56 -11.61 -14.26 10.39
CA THR A 56 -11.40 -13.11 11.30
C THR A 56 -10.21 -13.29 12.26
N THR A 57 -9.55 -14.44 12.22
CA THR A 57 -8.38 -14.77 13.03
C THR A 57 -7.29 -15.37 12.14
N GLY A 58 -6.05 -15.40 12.63
CA GLY A 58 -4.91 -15.89 11.82
C GLY A 58 -4.54 -15.00 10.63
N ILE A 59 -5.06 -13.77 10.60
CA ILE A 59 -4.75 -12.76 9.58
C ILE A 59 -3.50 -12.00 10.02
N THR A 60 -2.44 -12.14 9.23
CA THR A 60 -1.22 -11.34 9.39
C THR A 60 -1.45 -9.96 8.78
N GLN A 61 -1.08 -8.92 9.52
CA GLN A 61 -1.25 -7.55 9.06
C GLN A 61 -0.13 -7.18 8.06
N PRO A 62 -0.41 -6.32 7.07
CA PRO A 62 0.63 -5.76 6.23
C PRO A 62 1.71 -5.05 7.06
N ASP A 63 2.95 -5.08 6.58
CA ASP A 63 4.11 -4.42 7.18
C ASP A 63 4.01 -2.89 7.11
N VAL A 64 3.48 -2.39 5.98
CA VAL A 64 3.14 -1.00 5.72
C VAL A 64 1.79 -0.96 4.99
N PRO A 65 1.06 0.18 4.99
CA PRO A 65 -0.14 0.30 4.17
C PRO A 65 0.17 -0.06 2.72
N ARG A 66 -0.52 -1.06 2.16
CA ARG A 66 -0.26 -1.54 0.80
C ARG A 66 -1.44 -2.27 0.20
N THR A 67 -1.44 -2.43 -1.12
CA THR A 67 -2.44 -3.23 -1.82
C THR A 67 -2.36 -4.68 -1.39
N ILE A 68 -3.49 -5.37 -1.47
CA ILE A 68 -3.65 -6.75 -1.07
C ILE A 68 -3.93 -7.59 -2.30
N SER A 69 -3.35 -8.78 -2.35
CA SER A 69 -3.47 -9.68 -3.47
C SER A 69 -4.19 -10.97 -3.08
N VAL A 70 -4.89 -11.57 -4.04
CA VAL A 70 -5.55 -12.87 -3.89
C VAL A 70 -5.09 -13.79 -5.01
N LYS A 71 -4.95 -15.08 -4.71
CA LYS A 71 -4.57 -16.10 -5.69
C LYS A 71 -5.20 -17.45 -5.34
N GLY A 72 -5.80 -18.11 -6.32
CA GLY A 72 -6.20 -19.51 -6.21
C GLY A 72 -5.05 -20.47 -6.50
N ASN A 73 -5.13 -21.69 -5.99
CA ASN A 73 -4.16 -22.75 -6.30
C ASN A 73 -4.41 -23.44 -7.65
N ALA A 74 -5.61 -23.30 -8.23
CA ALA A 74 -6.00 -23.99 -9.46
C ALA A 74 -6.79 -23.06 -10.40
N ALA A 75 -6.82 -23.40 -11.69
CA ALA A 75 -7.57 -22.65 -12.71
C ALA A 75 -9.08 -22.65 -12.46
N SER A 76 -9.60 -23.62 -11.70
CA SER A 76 -11.02 -23.68 -11.32
C SER A 76 -11.41 -22.66 -10.26
N CYS A 77 -10.45 -22.05 -9.55
CA CYS A 77 -10.74 -21.07 -8.51
C CYS A 77 -11.43 -19.84 -9.11
N ALA A 78 -12.67 -19.60 -8.70
CA ALA A 78 -13.53 -18.52 -9.16
C ALA A 78 -14.37 -17.97 -7.99
N GLY A 79 -15.05 -16.86 -8.22
CA GLY A 79 -15.84 -16.16 -7.20
C GLY A 79 -15.09 -14.97 -6.61
N ASP A 80 -15.77 -14.24 -5.74
CA ASP A 80 -15.29 -12.97 -5.19
C ASP A 80 -14.71 -13.16 -3.79
N VAL A 81 -13.52 -12.63 -3.56
CA VAL A 81 -12.92 -12.49 -2.24
C VAL A 81 -13.19 -11.08 -1.74
N VAL A 82 -13.86 -10.97 -0.60
CA VAL A 82 -14.14 -9.67 0.04
C VAL A 82 -13.16 -9.46 1.19
N ILE A 83 -12.47 -8.33 1.18
CA ILE A 83 -11.48 -7.96 2.18
C ILE A 83 -11.98 -6.70 2.87
N VAL A 84 -12.16 -6.79 4.19
CA VAL A 84 -12.57 -5.67 5.04
C VAL A 84 -11.43 -5.32 5.98
N GLY A 85 -11.15 -4.04 6.10
CA GLY A 85 -10.04 -3.54 6.88
C GLY A 85 -10.08 -2.03 7.03
N ALA A 86 -8.92 -1.42 7.15
CA ALA A 86 -8.77 0.03 7.24
C ALA A 86 -7.59 0.54 6.42
N ASP A 87 -7.66 1.80 6.00
CA ASP A 87 -6.57 2.52 5.35
C ASP A 87 -5.50 3.00 6.36
N ALA A 88 -4.48 3.70 5.87
CA ALA A 88 -3.43 4.27 6.70
C ALA A 88 -3.92 5.28 7.76
N ASN A 89 -5.12 5.84 7.58
CA ASN A 89 -5.77 6.79 8.48
C ASN A 89 -6.83 6.13 9.38
N ASN A 90 -6.84 4.80 9.46
CA ASN A 90 -7.81 4.00 10.21
C ASN A 90 -9.27 4.14 9.74
N ARG A 91 -9.51 4.63 8.52
CA ARG A 91 -10.84 4.64 7.93
C ARG A 91 -11.17 3.26 7.40
N THR A 92 -12.36 2.75 7.72
CA THR A 92 -12.82 1.45 7.22
C THR A 92 -12.86 1.43 5.69
N LEU A 93 -12.32 0.36 5.11
CA LEU A 93 -12.32 0.07 3.68
C LEU A 93 -12.79 -1.35 3.42
N THR A 94 -13.40 -1.53 2.25
CA THR A 94 -13.73 -2.85 1.70
C THR A 94 -13.24 -2.92 0.26
N ALA A 95 -12.63 -4.05 -0.10
CA ALA A 95 -12.26 -4.37 -1.48
C ALA A 95 -12.84 -5.74 -1.85
N THR A 96 -13.40 -5.84 -3.05
CA THR A 96 -13.85 -7.10 -3.62
C THR A 96 -12.94 -7.45 -4.79
N LEU A 97 -12.32 -8.63 -4.76
CA LEU A 97 -11.41 -9.11 -5.79
C LEU A 97 -11.96 -10.42 -6.37
N ALA A 98 -12.29 -10.40 -7.66
CA ALA A 98 -12.68 -11.61 -8.38
C ALA A 98 -11.45 -12.52 -8.58
N LEU A 99 -11.55 -13.78 -8.16
CA LEU A 99 -10.52 -14.78 -8.40
C LEU A 99 -10.40 -15.07 -9.90
N ALA A 100 -9.16 -15.17 -10.38
CA ALA A 100 -8.84 -15.47 -11.77
C ALA A 100 -7.98 -16.76 -11.86
N GLY A 101 -8.48 -17.84 -11.26
CA GLY A 101 -7.76 -19.11 -11.19
C GLY A 101 -6.43 -18.98 -10.45
N THR A 102 -5.33 -19.29 -11.13
CA THR A 102 -3.96 -19.17 -10.58
C THR A 102 -3.33 -17.79 -10.78
N ALA A 103 -4.00 -16.86 -11.45
CA ALA A 103 -3.47 -15.50 -11.60
C ALA A 103 -3.59 -14.74 -10.28
N VAL A 104 -2.61 -13.86 -10.03
CA VAL A 104 -2.66 -12.95 -8.88
C VAL A 104 -3.53 -11.76 -9.25
N VAL A 105 -4.54 -11.48 -8.44
CA VAL A 105 -5.40 -10.30 -8.58
C VAL A 105 -5.12 -9.39 -7.39
N THR A 106 -4.92 -8.09 -7.64
CA THR A 106 -4.51 -7.12 -6.60
C THR A 106 -5.53 -6.01 -6.47
N SER A 107 -5.74 -5.53 -5.24
CA SER A 107 -6.66 -4.46 -4.94
C SER A 107 -6.19 -3.13 -5.51
N LEU A 108 -7.15 -2.24 -5.79
CA LEU A 108 -6.89 -0.86 -6.19
C LEU A 108 -6.81 0.10 -4.99
N VAL A 109 -6.98 -0.42 -3.78
CA VAL A 109 -6.87 0.30 -2.51
C VAL A 109 -5.83 -0.34 -1.62
N ALA A 110 -5.14 0.46 -0.82
CA ALA A 110 -4.19 0.01 0.20
C ALA A 110 -4.86 -0.19 1.56
N PHE A 111 -4.49 -1.28 2.23
CA PHE A 111 -4.89 -1.59 3.59
C PHE A 111 -3.70 -1.46 4.52
N SER A 112 -3.88 -0.79 5.65
CA SER A 112 -2.94 -0.80 6.78
C SER A 112 -3.25 -1.95 7.75
N ARG A 113 -4.53 -2.31 7.84
CA ARG A 113 -5.03 -3.36 8.70
C ARG A 113 -6.17 -4.11 8.01
N ILE A 114 -6.24 -5.41 8.21
CA ILE A 114 -7.29 -6.29 7.73
C ILE A 114 -7.98 -6.92 8.94
N SER A 115 -9.30 -6.78 9.01
CA SER A 115 -10.13 -7.30 10.09
C SER A 115 -10.89 -8.56 9.70
N ARG A 116 -11.24 -8.69 8.42
CA ARG A 116 -12.02 -9.82 7.91
C ARG A 116 -11.68 -10.09 6.44
N VAL A 117 -11.59 -11.37 6.10
CA VAL A 117 -11.54 -11.86 4.73
C VAL A 117 -12.69 -12.84 4.53
N GLU A 118 -13.47 -12.65 3.48
CA GLU A 118 -14.54 -13.55 3.06
C GLU A 118 -14.07 -14.24 1.79
N LEU A 119 -13.97 -15.57 1.84
CA LEU A 119 -13.58 -16.40 0.71
C LEU A 119 -14.83 -17.07 0.13
N PRO A 120 -14.96 -17.17 -1.21
CA PRO A 120 -16.14 -17.74 -1.83
C PRO A 120 -16.22 -19.26 -1.61
N PRO A 121 -17.39 -19.89 -1.82
CA PRO A 121 -17.48 -21.34 -1.85
C PRO A 121 -16.59 -21.91 -2.95
N ARG A 122 -16.09 -23.12 -2.73
CA ARG A 122 -15.18 -23.79 -3.66
C ARG A 122 -15.90 -24.16 -4.96
N ALA A 123 -15.27 -23.85 -6.09
CA ALA A 123 -15.75 -24.29 -7.41
C ALA A 123 -15.43 -25.78 -7.67
N ALA A 124 -14.34 -26.29 -7.11
CA ALA A 124 -13.93 -27.69 -7.20
C ALA A 124 -13.23 -28.17 -5.91
N SER A 125 -13.21 -29.49 -5.71
CA SER A 125 -12.52 -30.10 -4.56
C SER A 125 -11.03 -29.74 -4.56
N GLY A 126 -10.47 -29.48 -3.37
CA GLY A 126 -9.07 -29.10 -3.21
C GLY A 126 -8.73 -27.66 -3.64
N ASN A 127 -9.72 -26.83 -3.96
CA ASN A 127 -9.48 -25.40 -4.20
C ASN A 127 -9.12 -24.71 -2.88
N THR A 128 -8.01 -23.96 -2.92
CA THR A 128 -7.53 -23.15 -1.82
C THR A 128 -7.22 -21.74 -2.32
N VAL A 129 -7.43 -20.74 -1.47
CA VAL A 129 -7.10 -19.34 -1.77
C VAL A 129 -6.09 -18.84 -0.75
N SER A 130 -5.05 -18.16 -1.23
CA SER A 130 -4.13 -17.41 -0.40
C SER A 130 -4.35 -15.91 -0.57
N VAL A 131 -4.14 -15.16 0.51
CA VAL A 131 -4.17 -13.70 0.50
C VAL A 131 -2.77 -13.19 0.82
N GLY A 132 -2.31 -12.27 0.00
CA GLY A 132 -0.96 -11.76 0.01
C GLY A 132 -0.91 -10.24 0.01
N THR A 133 0.30 -9.72 -0.08
CA THR A 133 0.55 -8.30 -0.25
C THR A 133 0.93 -7.99 -1.70
N GLY A 134 0.61 -6.79 -2.16
CA GLY A 134 1.00 -6.24 -3.45
C GLY A 134 2.12 -5.21 -3.32
N ALA A 135 2.68 -4.77 -4.45
CA ALA A 135 3.78 -3.79 -4.48
C ALA A 135 3.31 -2.31 -4.42
N GLY A 136 2.00 -2.05 -4.54
CA GLY A 136 1.45 -0.70 -4.40
C GLY A 136 1.36 -0.31 -2.93
N LEU A 137 2.08 0.73 -2.54
CA LEU A 137 2.17 1.21 -1.16
C LEU A 137 1.20 2.37 -0.97
N GLY A 138 0.40 2.30 0.08
CA GLY A 138 -0.59 3.31 0.43
C GLY A 138 0.05 4.57 1.00
N LEU A 139 -0.35 5.71 0.47
CA LEU A 139 0.05 7.01 1.01
C LEU A 139 -0.91 7.42 2.13
N VAL A 140 -0.41 8.18 3.10
CA VAL A 140 -1.19 8.64 4.27
C VAL A 140 -2.02 9.90 3.98
N HIS A 141 -1.82 10.52 2.82
CA HIS A 141 -2.50 11.75 2.41
C HIS A 141 -3.16 11.57 1.04
N ALA A 142 -4.33 12.18 0.87
CA ALA A 142 -4.97 12.29 -0.44
C ALA A 142 -4.17 13.28 -1.29
N LEU A 143 -3.83 12.90 -2.51
CA LEU A 143 -3.11 13.76 -3.44
C LEU A 143 -4.07 14.31 -4.48
N GLY A 144 -4.06 15.64 -4.60
CA GLY A 144 -4.63 16.32 -5.75
C GLY A 144 -3.69 16.30 -6.96
N ALA A 145 -4.19 16.72 -8.13
CA ALA A 145 -3.45 16.70 -9.39
C ALA A 145 -2.16 17.56 -9.41
N ASP A 146 -2.01 18.51 -8.47
CA ASP A 146 -0.92 19.49 -8.46
C ASP A 146 0.26 19.15 -7.52
N VAL A 147 0.32 17.93 -6.96
CA VAL A 147 1.43 17.54 -6.06
C VAL A 147 2.65 17.09 -6.85
N ARG A 148 3.83 17.62 -6.52
CA ARG A 148 5.11 17.12 -7.02
C ARG A 148 5.74 16.18 -5.98
N LEU A 149 6.00 14.95 -6.40
CA LEU A 149 6.71 13.97 -5.58
C LEU A 149 8.14 13.81 -6.08
N GLN A 150 9.09 13.82 -5.15
CA GLN A 150 10.41 13.26 -5.39
C GLN A 150 10.47 11.89 -4.70
N THR A 151 10.64 10.86 -5.51
CA THR A 151 10.67 9.46 -5.09
C THR A 151 12.09 8.94 -5.18
N ILE A 152 12.58 8.40 -4.07
CA ILE A 152 13.93 7.85 -3.95
C ILE A 152 13.78 6.42 -3.43
N PHE A 153 14.32 5.46 -4.15
CA PHE A 153 14.35 4.06 -3.75
C PHE A 153 15.80 3.62 -3.61
N ASP A 154 16.16 3.16 -2.41
CA ASP A 154 17.51 2.70 -2.07
C ASP A 154 18.61 3.72 -2.44
N GLY A 155 18.33 5.00 -2.20
CA GLY A 155 19.25 6.11 -2.46
C GLY A 155 19.31 6.60 -3.91
N ALA A 156 18.60 5.96 -4.85
CA ALA A 156 18.51 6.39 -6.25
C ALA A 156 17.14 7.01 -6.57
N ALA A 157 17.09 7.91 -7.55
CA ALA A 157 15.81 8.42 -8.05
C ALA A 157 14.98 7.27 -8.63
N ASP A 158 13.72 7.18 -8.24
CA ASP A 158 12.81 6.12 -8.63
C ASP A 158 11.68 6.66 -9.52
N LEU A 159 11.43 6.00 -10.65
CA LEU A 159 10.39 6.35 -11.62
C LEU A 159 9.15 5.47 -11.45
N GLY A 160 8.87 5.04 -10.22
CA GLY A 160 7.71 4.24 -9.88
C GLY A 160 6.38 4.86 -10.34
N THR A 161 5.34 4.05 -10.30
CA THR A 161 4.00 4.47 -10.73
C THR A 161 3.25 5.11 -9.56
N LEU A 162 2.71 6.30 -9.78
CA LEU A 162 1.84 6.99 -8.83
C LEU A 162 0.37 6.91 -9.29
N ALA A 163 -0.50 6.40 -8.42
CA ALA A 163 -1.94 6.56 -8.53
C ALA A 163 -2.40 7.61 -7.51
N VAL A 164 -3.22 8.55 -7.94
CA VAL A 164 -3.74 9.64 -7.10
C VAL A 164 -5.26 9.63 -7.09
N ASP A 165 -5.84 9.99 -5.94
CA ASP A 165 -7.27 10.22 -5.79
C ASP A 165 -7.49 11.33 -4.75
N ALA A 166 -8.21 12.38 -5.15
CA ALA A 166 -8.42 13.55 -4.29
C ALA A 166 -9.45 13.31 -3.17
N GLY A 167 -10.31 12.30 -3.30
CA GLY A 167 -11.40 12.02 -2.37
C GLY A 167 -11.18 10.78 -1.49
N ASP A 168 -10.26 9.89 -1.87
CA ASP A 168 -10.03 8.62 -1.19
C ASP A 168 -8.54 8.34 -0.98
N VAL A 169 -8.08 8.50 0.26
CA VAL A 169 -6.69 8.24 0.66
C VAL A 169 -6.28 6.80 0.32
N GLY A 170 -7.18 5.83 0.47
CA GLY A 170 -6.87 4.42 0.21
C GLY A 170 -6.45 4.13 -1.23
N LYS A 171 -6.81 4.99 -2.19
CA LYS A 171 -6.45 4.86 -3.61
C LYS A 171 -5.18 5.61 -4.01
N ASN A 172 -4.59 6.36 -3.08
CA ASN A 172 -3.32 7.02 -3.33
C ASN A 172 -2.20 6.01 -3.11
N LEU A 173 -1.61 5.54 -4.21
CA LEU A 173 -0.65 4.45 -4.21
C LEU A 173 0.63 4.88 -4.90
N PHE A 174 1.76 4.52 -4.32
CA PHE A 174 3.04 4.54 -5.02
C PHE A 174 3.57 3.12 -5.16
N THR A 175 3.87 2.71 -6.39
CA THR A 175 4.52 1.44 -6.69
C THR A 175 5.95 1.72 -7.14
N PRO A 176 6.96 1.42 -6.32
CA PRO A 176 8.36 1.60 -6.73
C PRO A 176 8.69 0.79 -7.99
N ALA A 177 9.57 1.30 -8.85
CA ALA A 177 10.02 0.52 -10.01
C ALA A 177 11.00 -0.59 -9.59
N GLY A 178 11.70 -0.38 -8.47
CA GLY A 178 12.58 -1.38 -7.86
C GLY A 178 11.83 -2.47 -7.10
N THR A 179 12.54 -3.58 -6.83
CA THR A 179 12.01 -4.69 -6.03
C THR A 179 12.20 -4.42 -4.54
N LEU A 180 11.09 -4.45 -3.79
CA LEU A 180 11.04 -4.38 -2.32
C LEU A 180 11.70 -5.60 -1.67
N ASP A 181 12.37 -5.44 -0.53
CA ASP A 181 13.03 -6.55 0.18
C ASP A 181 13.05 -6.43 1.72
N GLY A 182 12.41 -5.41 2.30
CA GLY A 182 12.40 -5.18 3.74
C GLY A 182 13.66 -4.48 4.27
N THR A 183 14.63 -4.19 3.41
CA THR A 183 15.88 -3.49 3.77
C THR A 183 16.07 -2.21 2.95
N LYS A 184 15.66 -2.22 1.68
CA LYS A 184 15.70 -1.06 0.80
C LYS A 184 14.70 -0.02 1.27
N VAL A 185 15.21 1.19 1.43
CA VAL A 185 14.43 2.31 1.92
C VAL A 185 13.74 3.00 0.75
N LEU A 186 12.41 3.08 0.82
CA LEU A 186 11.62 3.98 0.00
C LEU A 186 11.47 5.30 0.73
N ARG A 187 11.77 6.40 0.04
CA ARG A 187 11.53 7.76 0.51
C ARG A 187 10.67 8.53 -0.49
N ILE A 188 9.61 9.15 0.02
CA ILE A 188 8.72 10.02 -0.75
C ILE A 188 8.74 11.40 -0.11
N LEU A 189 9.16 12.40 -0.88
CA LEU A 189 9.16 13.80 -0.48
C LEU A 189 8.01 14.51 -1.18
N TYR A 190 7.17 15.18 -0.39
CA TYR A 190 6.07 16.00 -0.89
C TYR A 190 6.53 17.44 -1.05
N VAL A 191 6.62 17.91 -2.30
CA VAL A 191 7.04 19.28 -2.64
C VAL A 191 5.82 20.10 -3.07
N VAL A 192 5.65 21.27 -2.42
CA VAL A 192 4.64 22.29 -2.73
C VAL A 192 5.32 23.63 -2.91
#